data_AF-A0A3M1RJ77-F1
#
_entry.id   AF-A0A3M1RJ77-F1
#
_cell.length_a   1.000
_cell.length_b   1.000
_cell.length_c   1.000
_cell.angle_alpha   90.00
_cell.angle_beta   90.00
_cell.angle_gamma   90.00
#
_symmetry.space_group_name_H-M   'P 1'
#
loop_
_entity.id
_entity.type
_entity.pdbx_description
1 polymer ?
#
loop_
_entity_poly.entity_id
_entity_poly.type
_entity_poly.pdbx_seq_one_letter_code
_entity_poly.pdbx_strand_id
1 'polypeptide(L)'
;MNAYRFTRFLTLLLLFLFALVTLEAAAYAQERRGESVVLVPLTFADDQWSAGEVQILPCAAPSKFLRGTETDPLVRLLGQEQVIAQRHIRNPRFILVEDPKEEPPLLSKVSFVFRFPLIKGAEIFEFWYDPQGQKAPSVVVDLREAIKTYWDKGGPKQKASCQQEYVPDQLKR
;
A
#
# COMPACT_ATOMS: atom_id res chain seq x y z
N MET A 1 -27.07 18.05 52.74
CA MET A 1 -25.89 17.27 52.28
C MET A 1 -26.37 16.32 51.18
N ASN A 2 -25.87 16.21 49.95
CA ASN A 2 -24.84 16.94 49.20
C ASN A 2 -25.12 16.72 47.69
N ALA A 3 -26.34 17.01 47.23
CA ALA A 3 -26.74 16.79 45.82
C ALA A 3 -25.82 17.52 44.81
N TYR A 4 -25.31 18.69 45.22
CA TYR A 4 -24.36 19.51 44.46
C TYR A 4 -22.96 18.89 44.29
N ARG A 5 -22.54 18.00 45.20
CA ARG A 5 -21.22 17.34 45.09
C ARG A 5 -21.27 16.19 44.09
N PHE A 6 -22.39 15.50 44.01
CA PHE A 6 -22.57 14.37 43.09
C PHE A 6 -22.66 14.84 41.63
N THR A 7 -23.39 15.93 41.36
CA THR A 7 -23.49 16.52 40.01
C THR A 7 -22.15 17.01 39.51
N ARG A 8 -21.36 17.71 40.35
CA ARG A 8 -20.02 18.19 39.97
C ARG A 8 -19.06 17.04 39.65
N PHE A 9 -19.13 15.94 40.39
CA PHE A 9 -18.29 14.77 40.14
C PHE A 9 -18.65 14.09 38.81
N LEU A 10 -19.95 13.97 38.51
CA LEU A 10 -20.43 13.39 37.26
C LEU A 10 -20.05 14.24 36.04
N THR A 11 -20.15 15.57 36.14
CA THR A 11 -19.76 16.48 35.05
C THR A 11 -18.25 16.43 34.79
N LEU A 12 -17.41 16.39 35.82
CA LEU A 12 -15.96 16.25 35.67
C LEU A 12 -15.57 14.90 35.05
N LEU A 13 -16.24 13.81 35.45
CA LEU A 13 -16.00 12.49 34.88
C LEU A 13 -16.37 12.44 33.39
N LEU A 14 -17.52 13.03 33.01
CA LEU A 14 -17.95 13.09 31.61
C LEU A 14 -17.01 13.94 30.75
N LEU A 15 -16.52 15.08 31.27
CA LEU A 15 -15.53 15.91 30.58
C LEU A 15 -14.20 15.18 30.41
N PHE A 16 -13.76 14.42 31.41
CA PHE A 16 -12.54 13.62 31.33
C PHE A 16 -12.65 12.48 30.31
N LEU A 17 -13.79 11.77 30.29
CA LEU A 17 -14.06 10.74 29.29
C LEU A 17 -14.13 11.32 27.87
N PHE A 18 -14.76 12.49 27.69
CA PHE A 18 -14.82 13.16 26.39
C PHE A 18 -13.44 13.65 25.94
N ALA A 19 -12.59 14.12 26.86
CA ALA A 19 -11.20 14.47 26.57
C ALA A 19 -10.38 13.23 26.16
N LEU A 20 -10.55 12.08 26.84
CA LEU A 20 -9.89 10.83 26.43
C LEU A 20 -10.33 10.36 25.04
N VAL A 21 -11.63 10.39 24.74
CA VAL A 21 -12.15 9.96 23.43
C VAL A 21 -11.66 10.87 22.31
N THR A 22 -11.55 12.18 22.54
CA THR A 22 -11.03 13.12 21.54
C THR A 22 -9.51 13.02 21.36
N LEU A 23 -8.76 12.72 22.41
CA LEU A 23 -7.32 12.43 22.34
C LEU A 23 -7.04 11.12 21.56
N GLU A 24 -7.82 10.06 21.80
CA GLU A 24 -7.70 8.81 21.04
C GLU A 24 -8.11 8.99 19.57
N ALA A 25 -9.18 9.74 19.28
CA ALA A 25 -9.59 10.04 17.91
C ALA A 25 -8.55 10.88 17.15
N ALA A 26 -7.88 11.83 17.82
CA ALA A 26 -6.80 12.61 17.24
C ALA A 26 -5.55 11.76 16.96
N ALA A 27 -5.21 10.82 17.85
CA ALA A 27 -4.14 9.85 17.62
C ALA A 27 -4.45 8.93 16.42
N TYR A 28 -5.67 8.40 16.33
CA TYR A 28 -6.13 7.59 15.21
C TYR A 28 -6.18 8.34 13.87
N ALA A 29 -6.56 9.62 13.88
CA ALA A 29 -6.59 10.44 12.67
C ALA A 29 -5.18 10.82 12.20
N GLN A 30 -4.22 10.96 13.12
CA GLN A 30 -2.83 11.28 12.81
C GLN A 30 -2.04 10.05 12.32
N GLU A 31 -2.40 8.84 12.75
CA GLU A 31 -1.72 7.59 12.38
C GLU A 31 -1.98 7.15 10.93
N ARG A 32 -2.93 7.78 10.21
CA ARG A 32 -3.10 7.62 8.75
C ARG A 32 -2.32 8.63 7.91
N ARG A 33 -1.42 9.42 8.49
CA ARG A 33 -0.43 10.18 7.72
C ARG A 33 0.66 9.24 7.20
N GLY A 34 0.39 8.64 6.05
CA GLY A 34 1.38 8.09 5.12
C GLY A 34 2.08 6.81 5.59
N GLU A 35 1.44 5.66 5.41
CA GLU A 35 2.20 4.40 5.39
C GLU A 35 3.26 4.49 4.27
N SER A 36 4.48 4.04 4.57
CA SER A 36 5.51 3.96 3.53
C SER A 36 5.11 2.90 2.51
N VAL A 37 5.27 3.18 1.23
CA VAL A 37 4.82 2.29 0.15
C VAL A 37 5.99 1.94 -0.74
N VAL A 38 6.11 0.65 -1.04
CA VAL A 38 7.02 0.09 -2.02
C VAL A 38 6.37 0.17 -3.39
N LEU A 39 7.13 0.62 -4.37
CA LEU A 39 6.78 0.73 -5.78
C LEU A 39 7.65 -0.23 -6.57
N VAL A 40 7.03 -1.22 -7.21
CA VAL A 40 7.69 -2.15 -8.13
C VAL A 40 7.13 -1.91 -9.54
N PRO A 41 7.86 -1.19 -10.41
CA PRO A 41 7.46 -1.06 -11.81
C PRO A 41 7.53 -2.42 -12.50
N LEU A 42 6.47 -2.84 -13.16
CA LEU A 42 6.40 -4.07 -13.93
C LEU A 42 6.04 -3.74 -15.38
N THR A 43 6.73 -4.40 -16.31
CA THR A 43 6.48 -4.28 -17.75
C THR A 43 6.39 -5.65 -18.37
N PHE A 44 5.36 -5.84 -19.19
CA PHE A 44 5.29 -6.93 -20.16
C PHE A 44 5.54 -6.37 -21.55
N ALA A 45 6.54 -6.90 -22.25
CA ALA A 45 6.85 -6.62 -23.65
C ALA A 45 7.61 -7.81 -24.23
N ASP A 46 7.50 -8.04 -25.53
CA ASP A 46 8.24 -9.10 -26.24
C ASP A 46 8.09 -10.48 -25.58
N ASP A 47 6.86 -10.78 -25.13
CA ASP A 47 6.47 -12.00 -24.42
C ASP A 47 7.20 -12.27 -23.09
N GLN A 48 7.81 -11.24 -22.50
CA GLN A 48 8.54 -11.34 -21.24
C GLN A 48 8.09 -10.31 -20.21
N TRP A 49 8.10 -10.73 -18.94
CA TRP A 49 7.91 -9.85 -17.81
C TRP A 49 9.25 -9.35 -17.29
N SER A 50 9.31 -8.06 -16.95
CA SER A 50 10.48 -7.43 -16.35
C SER A 50 10.07 -6.48 -15.23
N ALA A 51 10.99 -6.23 -14.31
CA ALA A 51 10.86 -5.22 -13.27
C ALA A 51 11.80 -4.03 -13.53
N GLY A 52 11.32 -2.84 -13.21
CA GLY A 52 12.16 -1.63 -13.14
C GLY A 52 12.75 -1.44 -11.75
N GLU A 53 13.40 -0.29 -11.55
CA GLU A 53 13.99 0.09 -10.27
C GLU A 53 12.91 0.25 -9.18
N VAL A 54 13.14 -0.39 -8.03
CA VAL A 54 12.24 -0.31 -6.87
C VAL A 54 12.42 1.02 -6.17
N GLN A 55 11.30 1.64 -5.80
CA GLN A 55 11.30 2.88 -5.04
C GLN A 55 10.43 2.72 -3.79
N ILE A 56 10.78 3.43 -2.71
CA ILE A 56 9.96 3.49 -1.50
C ILE A 56 9.63 4.94 -1.20
N LEU A 57 8.34 5.23 -1.11
CA LEU A 57 7.82 6.57 -0.80
C LEU A 57 7.33 6.62 0.65
N PRO A 58 7.59 7.71 1.40
CA PRO A 58 7.23 7.80 2.81
C PRO A 58 5.76 8.15 3.08
N CYS A 59 4.95 8.42 2.04
CA CYS A 59 3.60 8.96 2.20
C CYS A 59 2.62 8.69 1.04
N ALA A 60 2.76 7.58 0.34
CA ALA A 60 1.80 7.21 -0.70
C ALA A 60 0.73 6.26 -0.15
N ALA A 61 -0.51 6.36 -0.64
CA ALA A 61 -1.49 5.33 -0.36
C ALA A 61 -1.20 4.09 -1.24
N PRO A 62 -1.33 2.86 -0.71
CA PRO A 62 -1.22 1.67 -1.53
C PRO A 62 -2.35 1.64 -2.58
N SER A 63 -2.08 1.02 -3.72
CA SER A 63 -3.10 0.88 -4.76
C SER A 63 -4.22 -0.03 -4.26
N LYS A 64 -5.47 0.33 -4.57
CA LYS A 64 -6.59 -0.59 -4.41
C LYS A 64 -6.41 -1.75 -5.40
N PHE A 65 -6.17 -2.95 -4.90
CA PHE A 65 -6.04 -4.14 -5.73
C PHE A 65 -7.40 -4.53 -6.31
N LEU A 66 -7.44 -4.79 -7.62
CA LEU A 66 -8.51 -5.58 -8.22
C LEU A 66 -8.25 -7.04 -7.85
N ARG A 67 -9.06 -7.59 -6.93
CA ARG A 67 -8.92 -8.97 -6.49
C ARG A 67 -9.06 -9.91 -7.69
N GLY A 68 -8.08 -10.78 -7.88
CA GLY A 68 -8.12 -11.85 -8.88
C GLY A 68 -8.67 -13.16 -8.31
N THR A 69 -8.84 -14.15 -9.19
CA THR A 69 -9.15 -15.55 -8.88
C THR A 69 -7.87 -16.39 -8.74
N GLU A 70 -7.98 -17.68 -8.41
CA GLU A 70 -6.80 -18.56 -8.26
C GLU A 70 -6.02 -18.81 -9.56
N THR A 71 -6.65 -18.54 -10.71
CA THR A 71 -6.05 -18.61 -12.04
C THR A 71 -5.40 -17.30 -12.47
N ASP A 72 -5.70 -16.21 -11.77
CA ASP A 72 -5.10 -14.90 -12.04
C ASP A 72 -3.66 -14.83 -11.50
N PRO A 73 -2.83 -13.88 -11.99
CA PRO A 73 -1.49 -13.66 -11.50
C PRO A 73 -1.40 -13.56 -9.97
N LEU A 74 -0.33 -14.11 -9.40
CA LEU A 74 -0.07 -14.15 -7.97
C LEU A 74 1.13 -13.26 -7.62
N VAL A 75 0.94 -12.40 -6.64
CA VAL A 75 2.04 -11.68 -5.99
C VAL A 75 2.35 -12.32 -4.65
N ARG A 76 3.64 -12.52 -4.38
CA ARG A 76 4.15 -12.95 -3.08
C ARG A 76 5.20 -11.98 -2.57
N LEU A 77 5.19 -11.78 -1.26
CA LEU A 77 6.27 -11.15 -0.52
C LEU A 77 6.87 -12.22 0.38
N LEU A 78 8.20 -12.32 0.36
CA LEU A 78 8.94 -13.29 1.16
C LEU A 78 9.91 -12.57 2.10
N GLY A 79 10.13 -13.17 3.27
CA GLY A 79 11.18 -12.80 4.21
C GLY A 79 11.82 -14.07 4.75
N GLN A 80 13.15 -14.20 4.69
CA GLN A 80 13.85 -15.41 5.13
C GLN A 80 13.22 -16.70 4.57
N GLU A 81 12.92 -16.71 3.27
CA GLU A 81 12.29 -17.83 2.53
C GLU A 81 10.83 -18.14 2.90
N GLN A 82 10.23 -17.40 3.85
CA GLN A 82 8.82 -17.58 4.23
C GLN A 82 7.93 -16.57 3.50
N VAL A 83 6.76 -17.03 3.05
CA VAL A 83 5.74 -16.17 2.48
C VAL A 83 5.08 -15.36 3.60
N ILE A 84 5.35 -14.05 3.63
CA ILE A 84 4.78 -13.13 4.64
C ILE A 84 3.45 -12.53 4.18
N ALA A 85 3.24 -12.41 2.88
CA ALA A 85 1.99 -11.96 2.29
C ALA A 85 1.86 -12.51 0.87
N GLN A 86 0.64 -12.83 0.46
CA GLN A 86 0.35 -13.21 -0.91
C GLN A 86 -1.06 -12.80 -1.32
N ARG A 87 -1.26 -12.52 -2.61
CA ARG A 87 -2.57 -12.18 -3.16
C ARG A 87 -2.61 -12.39 -4.67
N HIS A 88 -3.70 -13.00 -5.15
CA HIS A 88 -4.05 -12.99 -6.56
C HIS A 88 -4.58 -11.62 -7.00
N ILE A 89 -4.10 -11.14 -8.13
CA ILE A 89 -4.50 -9.87 -8.73
C ILE A 89 -5.02 -10.11 -10.13
N ARG A 90 -6.09 -9.43 -10.52
CA ARG A 90 -6.62 -9.54 -11.88
C ARG A 90 -5.52 -9.30 -12.92
N ASN A 91 -5.50 -10.11 -13.97
CA ASN A 91 -4.49 -10.00 -15.03
C ASN A 91 -4.39 -8.55 -15.55
N PRO A 92 -3.23 -7.88 -15.38
CA PRO A 92 -3.06 -6.48 -15.78
C PRO A 92 -3.07 -6.26 -17.29
N ARG A 93 -2.97 -7.35 -18.09
CA ARG A 93 -3.09 -7.31 -19.55
C ARG A 93 -4.54 -7.36 -20.02
N PHE A 94 -5.50 -7.60 -19.12
CA PHE A 94 -6.91 -7.72 -19.47
C PHE A 94 -7.52 -6.33 -19.74
N ILE A 95 -8.19 -6.19 -20.89
CA ILE A 95 -8.95 -4.99 -21.24
C ILE A 95 -10.34 -5.16 -20.65
N LEU A 96 -10.79 -4.21 -19.81
CA LEU A 96 -12.18 -4.19 -19.37
C LEU A 96 -13.06 -3.74 -20.55
N VAL A 97 -13.80 -4.68 -21.14
CA VAL A 97 -14.73 -4.42 -22.25
C VAL A 97 -16.17 -4.51 -21.74
N GLU A 98 -17.04 -3.64 -22.24
CA GLU A 98 -18.44 -3.53 -21.83
C GLU A 98 -19.35 -4.62 -22.44
N ASP A 99 -19.00 -5.16 -23.63
CA ASP A 99 -19.76 -6.21 -24.32
C ASP A 99 -19.18 -7.62 -24.03
N PRO A 100 -19.95 -8.53 -23.38
CA PRO A 100 -19.45 -9.79 -22.83
C PRO A 100 -19.40 -10.97 -23.82
N LYS A 101 -19.65 -10.76 -25.11
CA LYS A 101 -19.82 -11.88 -26.06
C LYS A 101 -18.52 -12.55 -26.50
N GLU A 102 -17.39 -11.86 -26.38
CA GLU A 102 -16.06 -12.39 -26.72
C GLU A 102 -15.05 -12.02 -25.64
N GLU A 103 -14.15 -12.94 -25.32
CA GLU A 103 -13.07 -12.65 -24.39
C GLU A 103 -12.07 -11.71 -25.07
N PRO A 104 -11.81 -10.52 -24.50
CA PRO A 104 -10.96 -9.54 -25.14
C PRO A 104 -9.52 -10.04 -25.23
N PRO A 105 -8.80 -9.74 -26.34
CA PRO A 105 -7.41 -10.11 -26.46
C PRO A 105 -6.58 -9.42 -25.37
N LEU A 106 -5.61 -10.14 -24.82
CA LEU A 106 -4.66 -9.58 -23.87
C LEU A 106 -3.77 -8.54 -24.56
N LEU A 107 -3.49 -7.44 -23.86
CA LEU A 107 -2.54 -6.43 -24.34
C LEU A 107 -1.16 -7.06 -24.62
N SER A 108 -0.59 -6.80 -25.79
CA SER A 108 0.76 -7.26 -26.17
C SER A 108 1.86 -6.52 -25.40
N LYS A 109 1.55 -5.32 -24.89
CA LYS A 109 2.44 -4.52 -24.05
C LYS A 109 1.64 -3.86 -22.93
N VAL A 110 2.14 -3.95 -21.70
CA VAL A 110 1.59 -3.21 -20.56
C VAL A 110 2.71 -2.81 -19.60
N SER A 111 2.61 -1.60 -19.05
CA SER A 111 3.48 -1.12 -17.98
C SER A 111 2.62 -0.57 -16.86
N PHE A 112 2.89 -1.00 -15.64
CA PHE A 112 2.20 -0.51 -14.45
C PHE A 112 3.14 -0.52 -13.26
N VAL A 113 2.75 0.18 -12.18
CA VAL A 113 3.50 0.19 -10.93
C VAL A 113 2.69 -0.54 -9.87
N PHE A 114 3.24 -1.65 -9.39
CA PHE A 114 2.67 -2.36 -8.26
C PHE A 114 3.02 -1.61 -6.97
N ARG A 115 1.99 -1.24 -6.19
CA ARG A 115 2.13 -0.42 -4.97
C ARG A 115 1.62 -1.20 -3.78
N PHE A 116 2.46 -1.43 -2.79
CA PHE A 116 2.09 -2.14 -1.55
C PHE A 116 2.74 -1.50 -0.33
N PRO A 117 2.13 -1.62 0.86
CA PRO A 117 2.73 -1.08 2.07
C PRO A 117 4.09 -1.72 2.34
N LEU A 118 5.02 -0.95 2.88
CA LEU A 118 6.30 -1.47 3.37
C LEU A 118 6.04 -2.36 4.58
N ILE A 119 6.09 -3.67 4.38
CA ILE A 119 5.86 -4.67 5.41
C ILE A 119 7.19 -5.04 6.07
N LYS A 120 7.23 -5.03 7.41
CA LYS A 120 8.41 -5.43 8.18
C LYS A 120 8.79 -6.87 7.85
N GLY A 121 10.07 -7.09 7.53
CA GLY A 121 10.60 -8.40 7.19
C GLY A 121 10.43 -8.81 5.73
N ALA A 122 9.82 -7.97 4.88
CA ALA A 122 9.80 -8.20 3.44
C ALA A 122 11.20 -7.99 2.83
N GLU A 123 11.71 -9.00 2.13
CA GLU A 123 13.02 -8.99 1.50
C GLU A 123 12.91 -9.24 -0.01
N ILE A 124 12.01 -10.12 -0.44
CA ILE A 124 11.82 -10.48 -1.85
C ILE A 124 10.38 -10.21 -2.26
N PHE A 125 10.23 -9.66 -3.47
CA PHE A 125 8.97 -9.60 -4.19
C PHE A 125 8.99 -10.59 -5.35
N GLU A 126 7.94 -11.40 -5.45
CA GLU A 126 7.72 -12.30 -6.59
C GLU A 126 6.42 -11.95 -7.30
N PHE A 127 6.48 -11.97 -8.63
CA PHE A 127 5.30 -11.92 -9.48
C PHE A 127 5.24 -13.18 -10.36
N TRP A 128 4.13 -13.90 -10.22
CA TRP A 128 3.81 -15.12 -10.95
C TRP A 128 2.68 -14.79 -11.91
N TYR A 129 2.95 -14.83 -13.21
CA TYR A 129 1.93 -14.53 -14.22
C TYR A 129 0.93 -15.68 -14.35
N ASP A 130 1.43 -16.92 -14.29
CA ASP A 130 0.63 -18.14 -14.32
C ASP A 130 1.07 -19.03 -13.15
N PRO A 131 0.51 -18.83 -11.95
CA PRO A 131 0.95 -19.53 -10.75
C PRO A 131 0.67 -21.05 -10.77
N GLN A 132 -0.14 -21.55 -11.72
CA GLN A 132 -0.47 -22.98 -11.82
C GLN A 132 0.44 -23.70 -12.82
N GLY A 133 0.82 -23.02 -13.92
CA GLY A 133 1.68 -23.59 -14.96
C GLY A 133 3.18 -23.35 -14.77
N GLN A 134 3.58 -22.34 -13.99
CA GLN A 134 4.98 -21.96 -13.83
C GLN A 134 5.69 -22.75 -12.72
N LYS A 135 6.95 -23.11 -12.97
CA LYS A 135 7.86 -23.71 -11.97
C LYS A 135 8.66 -22.66 -11.18
N ALA A 136 8.70 -21.43 -11.67
CA ALA A 136 9.43 -20.31 -11.07
C ALA A 136 8.67 -18.99 -11.34
N PRO A 137 8.87 -17.94 -10.51
CA PRO A 137 8.24 -16.64 -10.73
C PRO A 137 8.60 -16.05 -12.09
N SER A 138 7.67 -15.33 -12.71
CA SER A 138 7.97 -14.52 -13.91
C SER A 138 8.98 -13.42 -13.61
N VAL A 139 8.93 -12.86 -12.40
CA VAL A 139 9.81 -11.80 -11.92
C VAL A 139 10.12 -12.03 -10.45
N VAL A 140 11.40 -11.84 -10.10
CA VAL A 140 11.89 -11.82 -8.72
C VAL A 140 12.65 -10.52 -8.51
N VAL A 141 12.33 -9.81 -7.43
CA VAL A 141 12.95 -8.53 -7.09
C VAL A 141 13.45 -8.56 -5.65
N ASP A 142 14.73 -8.25 -5.46
CA ASP A 142 15.31 -8.03 -4.14
C ASP A 142 14.97 -6.62 -3.64
N LEU A 143 14.27 -6.53 -2.51
CA LEU A 143 13.84 -5.29 -1.90
C LEU A 143 14.88 -4.74 -0.90
N ARG A 144 15.87 -5.54 -0.49
CA ARG A 144 16.77 -5.21 0.63
C ARG A 144 17.56 -3.95 0.40
N GLU A 145 18.09 -3.76 -0.81
CA GLU A 145 18.84 -2.56 -1.18
C GLU A 145 17.95 -1.31 -1.11
N ALA A 146 16.78 -1.35 -1.76
CA ALA A 146 15.82 -0.24 -1.74
C ALA A 146 15.34 0.10 -0.32
N ILE A 147 15.08 -0.91 0.51
CA ILE A 147 14.72 -0.75 1.92
C ILE A 147 15.86 -0.11 2.70
N LYS A 148 17.09 -0.59 2.54
CA LYS A 148 18.27 0.00 3.19
C LYS A 148 18.43 1.46 2.78
N THR A 149 18.42 1.76 1.48
CA THR A 149 18.53 3.13 0.96
C THR A 149 17.41 4.03 1.49
N TYR A 150 16.19 3.53 1.59
CA TYR A 150 15.07 4.26 2.16
C TYR A 150 15.32 4.67 3.61
N TRP A 151 15.78 3.75 4.45
CA TRP A 151 16.10 4.06 5.85
C TRP A 151 17.33 4.95 5.99
N ASP A 152 18.36 4.75 5.18
CA ASP A 152 19.58 5.59 5.14
C ASP A 152 19.24 7.05 4.81
N LYS A 153 18.21 7.29 3.98
CA LYS A 153 17.72 8.63 3.64
C LYS A 153 16.80 9.26 4.69
N GLY A 154 16.51 8.56 5.80
CA GLY A 154 15.65 9.05 6.88
C GLY A 154 14.25 8.44 6.92
N GLY A 155 13.97 7.44 6.07
CA GLY A 155 12.74 6.65 6.12
C GLY A 155 11.48 7.52 6.04
N PRO A 156 10.48 7.34 6.93
CA PRO A 156 9.25 8.12 6.92
C PRO A 156 9.44 9.63 7.14
N LYS A 157 10.60 10.05 7.68
CA LYS A 157 10.91 11.46 7.94
C LYS A 157 11.49 12.20 6.74
N GLN A 158 11.67 11.52 5.61
CA GLN A 158 12.12 12.13 4.36
C GLN A 158 11.13 13.19 3.89
N LYS A 159 11.63 14.37 3.54
CA LYS A 159 10.82 15.39 2.86
C LYS A 159 10.29 14.82 1.55
N ALA A 160 8.99 14.66 1.43
CA ALA A 160 8.33 14.23 0.20
C ALA A 160 7.15 15.14 -0.12
N SER A 161 6.87 15.31 -1.41
CA SER A 161 5.76 16.13 -1.91
C SER A 161 4.41 15.69 -1.34
N CYS A 162 4.22 14.38 -1.10
CA CYS A 162 3.01 13.84 -0.49
C CYS A 162 2.85 14.12 1.02
N GLN A 163 3.85 14.72 1.69
CA GLN A 163 3.75 15.16 3.09
C GLN A 163 3.46 16.66 3.22
N GLN A 164 3.52 17.41 2.11
CA GLN A 164 3.20 18.83 2.15
C GLN A 164 1.70 18.97 2.43
N GLU A 165 1.37 19.48 3.61
CA GLU A 165 0.03 19.90 3.95
C GLU A 165 -0.38 20.95 2.90
N TYR A 166 -1.40 20.64 2.10
CA TYR A 166 -1.97 21.61 1.18
C TYR A 166 -2.47 22.79 2.01
N VAL A 167 -1.71 23.89 2.01
CA VAL A 167 -2.16 25.18 2.50
C VAL A 167 -2.78 25.88 1.28
N PRO A 168 -4.11 25.92 1.13
CA PRO A 168 -4.69 26.67 0.04
C PRO A 168 -4.29 28.13 0.21
N ASP A 169 -3.64 28.70 -0.80
CA ASP A 169 -3.24 30.11 -0.92
C ASP A 169 -4.45 31.08 -1.01
N GLN A 170 -5.61 30.71 -0.47
CA GLN A 170 -6.90 31.39 -0.70
C GLN A 170 -7.57 31.96 0.56
N LEU A 171 -6.87 32.04 1.71
CA LEU A 171 -7.40 32.72 2.91
C LEU A 171 -6.51 33.88 3.41
N LYS A 172 -5.72 34.49 2.51
CA LYS A 172 -5.16 35.83 2.72
C LYS A 172 -5.75 36.79 1.70
N ARG A 173 -6.99 37.21 1.94
CA ARG A 173 -7.48 38.52 1.52
C ARG A 173 -7.97 39.25 2.75
#